data_AF-A0A139MLQ3-F1
#
_entry.id   AF-A0A139MLQ3-F1
#
_cell.length_a   1.000
_cell.length_b   1.000
_cell.length_c   1.000
_cell.angle_alpha   90.00
_cell.angle_beta   90.00
_cell.angle_gamma   90.00
#
_symmetry.space_group_name_H-M   'P 1'
#
loop_
_entity.id
_entity.type
_entity.pdbx_description
1 polymer ?
#
loop_
_entity_poly.entity_id
_entity_poly.type
_entity_poly.pdbx_seq_one_letter_code
_entity_poly.pdbx_strand_id
1 'polypeptide(L)' 'MNGIYRQHLLTTGQATEKILSLDDLKSAERIYACNALRGLYELEIDN' A
#
# COMPACT_ATOMS: atom_id res chain seq x y z
N MET A 1 8.48 8.71 4.05
CA MET A 1 7.55 9.72 4.62
C MET A 1 6.33 9.00 5.21
N ASN A 2 5.70 9.61 6.22
CA ASN A 2 4.45 9.11 6.81
C ASN A 2 3.25 9.76 6.08
N GLY A 3 2.85 9.19 4.94
CA GLY A 3 1.75 9.75 4.13
C GLY A 3 0.43 9.86 4.91
N ILE A 4 -0.32 10.94 4.70
CA ILE A 4 -1.59 11.19 5.42
C ILE A 4 -2.60 10.06 5.18
N TYR A 5 -2.77 9.62 3.93
CA TYR A 5 -3.71 8.55 3.61
C TYR A 5 -3.27 7.20 4.21
N ARG A 6 -1.95 6.92 4.23
CA ARG A 6 -1.40 5.77 4.95
C ARG A 6 -1.77 5.80 6.42
N GLN A 7 -1.61 6.95 7.10
CA GLN A 7 -1.96 7.08 8.50
C GLN A 7 -3.46 6.84 8.74
N HIS A 8 -4.32 7.35 7.86
CA HIS A 8 -5.76 7.07 7.91
C HIS A 8 -6.07 5.57 7.82
N LEU A 9 -5.45 4.85 6.89
CA LEU A 9 -5.64 3.39 6.75
C LEU A 9 -5.20 2.63 8.00
N LEU A 10 -4.07 3.01 8.60
CA LEU A 10 -3.58 2.40 9.85
C LEU A 10 -4.53 2.69 11.02
N THR A 11 -4.95 3.94 11.20
CA THR A 11 -5.83 4.34 12.31
C THR A 11 -7.25 3.77 12.18
N THR A 12 -7.72 3.53 10.95
CA THR A 12 -9.02 2.87 10.70
C THR A 12 -8.94 1.34 10.65
N GLY A 13 -7.75 0.75 10.84
CA GLY A 13 -7.56 -0.70 10.83
C GLY A 13 -7.66 -1.36 9.45
N GLN A 14 -7.67 -0.57 8.37
CA GLN A 14 -7.71 -1.06 6.99
C GLN A 14 -6.34 -1.53 6.48
N ALA A 15 -5.25 -1.17 7.16
CA ALA A 15 -3.91 -1.62 6.85
C ALA A 15 -3.10 -1.87 8.12
N THR A 16 -2.02 -2.64 8.00
CA THR A 16 -1.03 -2.89 9.06
C THR A 16 0.38 -2.62 8.53
N GLU A 17 1.32 -2.38 9.45
CA GLU A 17 2.73 -2.23 9.09
C GLU A 17 3.44 -3.58 9.11
N LYS A 18 4.22 -3.87 8.06
CA LYS A 18 5.06 -5.07 7.93
C LYS A 18 6.33 -4.72 7.16
N ILE A 19 7.44 -5.37 7.48
CA ILE A 19 8.64 -5.35 6.65
C ILE A 19 8.42 -6.30 5.47
N LEU A 20 8.52 -5.78 4.24
CA LEU A 20 8.30 -6.53 3.00
C LEU A 20 9.58 -6.53 2.16
N SER A 21 9.78 -7.60 1.41
CA SER A 21 10.82 -7.78 0.39
C SER A 21 10.23 -7.60 -1.02
N LEU A 22 11.09 -7.62 -2.04
CA LEU A 22 10.61 -7.61 -3.44
C LEU A 22 9.85 -8.89 -3.81
N ASP A 23 10.16 -10.03 -3.18
CA ASP A 23 9.47 -11.29 -3.46
C ASP A 23 8.06 -11.32 -2.84
N ASP A 24 7.82 -10.56 -1.75
CA ASP A 24 6.46 -10.34 -1.24
C ASP A 24 5.61 -9.56 -2.26
N LEU A 25 6.20 -8.60 -2.99
CA LEU A 25 5.48 -7.86 -4.02
C LEU A 25 5.11 -8.75 -5.21
N LYS A 26 6.03 -9.61 -5.67
CA LYS A 26 5.78 -10.53 -6.80
C LYS A 26 4.70 -11.57 -6.51
N SER A 27 4.50 -11.92 -5.24
CA SER A 27 3.53 -12.92 -4.80
C SER A 27 2.22 -12.32 -4.27
N ALA A 28 2.11 -10.99 -4.23
CA ALA A 28 0.89 -10.32 -3.79
C ALA A 28 -0.25 -10.54 -4.79
N GLU A 29 -1.46 -10.83 -4.28
CA GLU A 29 -2.66 -10.94 -5.13
C GLU A 29 -2.96 -9.62 -5.85
N ARG A 30 -2.80 -8.49 -5.15
CA ARG A 30 -2.96 -7.13 -5.68
C ARG A 30 -2.04 -6.17 -4.97
N ILE A 31 -1.68 -5.10 -5.65
CA ILE A 31 -0.81 -4.06 -5.12
C ILE A 31 -1.51 -2.72 -5.26
N TYR A 32 -1.49 -1.94 -4.19
CA TYR A 32 -2.08 -0.61 -4.17
C TYR A 32 -1.06 0.39 -3.68
N ALA A 33 -1.01 1.55 -4.34
CA ALA A 33 -0.39 2.74 -3.78
C ALA A 33 -1.47 3.65 -3.19
N CYS A 34 -1.06 4.55 -2.30
CA CYS A 34 -1.96 5.56 -1.78
C CYS A 34 -1.30 6.93 -1.61
N ASN A 35 -2.10 7.97 -1.74
CA ASN A 35 -1.74 9.33 -1.35
C ASN A 35 -2.99 10.13 -0.98
N ALA A 36 -2.80 11.31 -0.38
CA ALA A 36 -3.92 12.14 0.09
C ALA A 36 -4.81 12.68 -1.04
N LEU A 37 -4.30 12.77 -2.28
CA LEU A 37 -5.03 13.32 -3.41
C LEU A 37 -5.91 12.28 -4.10
N ARG A 38 -5.40 11.05 -4.29
CA ARG A 38 -6.02 9.99 -5.09
C ARG A 38 -6.66 8.88 -4.25
N GLY A 39 -6.40 8.81 -2.94
CA GLY A 39 -6.77 7.67 -2.13
C GLY A 39 -5.98 6.42 -2.52
N LEU A 40 -6.59 5.23 -2.44
CA LEU A 40 -6.03 3.97 -2.91
C LEU A 40 -6.26 3.81 -4.42
N TYR A 41 -5.22 3.38 -5.13
CA TYR A 41 -5.31 3.03 -6.54
C TYR A 41 -4.41 1.83 -6.82
N GLU A 42 -4.92 0.94 -7.67
CA GLU A 42 -4.25 -0.31 -8.01
C GLU A 42 -3.02 -0.06 -8.87
N LEU A 43 -1.99 -0.87 -8.64
CA LEU A 43 -0.75 -0.89 -9.39
C LEU A 43 -0.56 -2.26 -10.00
N GLU A 44 -0.04 -2.27 -11.21
CA GLU A 44 0.51 -3.44 -11.86
C GLU A 44 2.03 -3.37 -11.80
N ILE A 45 2.68 -4.51 -11.54
CA ILE A 45 4.13 -4.63 -11.66
C ILE A 45 4.41 -5.13 -13.08
N ASP A 46 5.16 -4.34 -13.83
CA ASP A 46 5.70 -4.77 -15.11
C ASP A 46 6.69 -5.94 -14.90
N ASN A 47 6.61 -6.94 -15.78
CA ASN A 47 7.50 -8.11 -15.78
C ASN A 47 8.89 -7.78 -16.33
#